data_AF-A0A0X8E3V7-F1
#
_entry.id   AF-A0A0X8E3V7-F1
#
_cell.length_a   1.000
_cell.length_b   1.000
_cell.length_c   1.000
_cell.angle_alpha   90.00
_cell.angle_beta   90.00
_cell.angle_gamma   90.00
#
_symmetry.space_group_name_H-M   'P 1'
#
loop_
_entity.id
_entity.type
_entity.pdbx_description
1 polymer ?
#
loop_
_entity_poly.entity_id
_entity_poly.type
_entity_poly.pdbx_seq_one_letter_code
_entity_poly.pdbx_strand_id
1 'polypeptide(L)'
;MGRIHPASARSAFIAGLADRRAAIIGNTGAGKLVPVSQSPNAAVVINEIQYHPAGTGGEFIELANPGTTAVDISGWTIDAVGLTIQPGTVVPAGGRVVFVATDVAFRAAYTGANRLVGGSFSGTLDDAGEAVILKAGTRIVDSVSYTNAAPWPAAADGTGPSLELLSPTADNADPANWRAASGVQGTPGLPNTPDAAANIAPSAGLTASATGLTVAVNGSTSRDPDGTIASYAWKFSDNGTASGISASHTFAAAGTYTVTLTVTDNKGATGTASQTITVTATPGGAFAVDTFARTVTGGLGTAETGGAWAPQANASSFAVNGGEAKITAKSGTSMRVFLNAVSSTDTDLKTKISFTRQTASSMYAGVVARQVGAASYGARVVVSASGAVQLQTQLNTDTILKSANLSGVSYATGDKLNLRVQVFSTAPTTIRAKAWKVGAAEPASWLVSSTDATAALQAPGSIGLYSYLSSTASPSPIVVSYDDFWAGPTN
;
A
#
# COMPACT_ATOMS: atom_id res chain seq x y z
N MET A 1 50.50 55.69 26.09
CA MET A 1 49.67 54.50 25.79
C MET A 1 49.86 53.50 26.91
N GLY A 2 48.77 53.14 27.61
CA GLY A 2 48.79 52.38 28.86
C GLY A 2 49.31 50.96 28.68
N ARG A 3 50.34 50.60 29.45
CA ARG A 3 50.92 49.26 29.50
C ARG A 3 49.97 48.31 30.22
N ILE A 4 49.65 47.17 29.60
CA ILE A 4 48.92 46.08 30.25
C ILE A 4 49.77 45.56 31.41
N HIS A 5 49.20 45.55 32.61
CA HIS A 5 49.90 45.19 33.84
C HIS A 5 50.21 43.67 33.85
N PRO A 6 51.44 43.23 34.17
CA PRO A 6 51.88 41.82 34.12
C PRO A 6 51.05 40.82 34.94
N ALA A 7 50.18 41.30 35.84
CA ALA A 7 49.34 40.48 36.69
C ALA A 7 48.14 39.84 35.96
N SER A 8 47.60 40.47 34.90
CA SER A 8 46.42 39.95 34.18
C SER A 8 46.77 38.81 33.22
N ALA A 9 47.95 38.87 32.58
CA ALA A 9 48.44 37.82 31.69
C ALA A 9 48.77 36.52 32.46
N ARG A 10 49.26 36.64 33.70
CA ARG A 10 49.58 35.49 34.56
C ARG A 10 48.31 34.76 35.04
N SER A 11 47.23 35.48 35.33
CA SER A 11 45.96 34.88 35.76
C SER A 11 45.25 34.11 34.64
N ALA A 12 45.30 34.62 33.39
CA ALA A 12 44.76 33.92 32.22
C ALA A 12 45.54 32.63 31.88
N PHE A 13 46.87 32.66 32.06
CA PHE A 13 47.73 31.50 31.88
C PHE A 13 47.48 30.38 32.91
N ILE A 14 47.19 30.74 34.17
CA ILE A 14 46.90 29.77 35.24
C ILE A 14 45.51 29.14 35.05
N ALA A 15 44.51 29.90 34.60
CA ALA A 15 43.17 29.38 34.30
C ALA A 15 43.18 28.33 33.16
N GLY A 16 43.92 28.61 32.07
CA GLY A 16 44.06 27.66 30.95
C GLY A 16 44.84 26.38 31.30
N LEU A 17 45.60 26.36 32.39
CA LEU A 17 46.32 25.16 32.84
C LEU A 17 45.42 24.15 33.56
N ALA A 18 44.29 24.59 34.13
CA ALA A 18 43.31 23.74 34.79
C ALA A 18 42.43 22.99 33.78
N ASP A 19 41.99 23.67 32.72
CA ASP A 19 41.20 23.08 31.63
C ASP A 19 41.99 22.02 30.85
N ARG A 20 43.30 22.24 30.67
CA ARG A 20 44.24 21.29 30.05
C ARG A 20 44.39 19.98 30.82
N ARG A 21 44.22 19.98 32.15
CA ARG A 21 44.35 18.77 32.97
C ARG A 21 43.09 17.89 32.92
N ALA A 22 41.91 18.46 32.65
CA ALA A 22 40.66 17.71 32.58
C ALA A 22 40.49 16.93 31.26
N ALA A 23 41.08 17.42 30.15
CA ALA A 23 40.93 16.83 28.81
C ALA A 23 41.85 15.61 28.56
N ILE A 24 42.92 15.44 29.33
CA ILE A 24 43.96 14.40 29.12
C ILE A 24 43.51 13.00 29.58
N ILE A 25 42.48 12.88 30.42
CA ILE A 25 42.10 11.61 31.08
C ILE A 25 41.15 10.75 30.21
N GLY A 26 40.70 11.24 29.05
CA GLY A 26 39.41 10.81 28.48
C GLY A 26 39.32 9.75 27.37
N ASN A 27 40.28 9.52 26.46
CA ASN A 27 39.95 8.70 25.28
C ASN A 27 41.15 8.18 24.47
N THR A 28 41.30 6.84 24.38
CA THR A 28 42.22 6.16 23.45
C THR A 28 41.56 4.94 22.81
N GLY A 29 41.85 4.67 21.53
CA GLY A 29 41.52 3.44 20.79
C GLY A 29 42.13 3.45 19.37
N ALA A 30 42.65 2.32 18.87
CA ALA A 30 43.65 2.23 17.79
C ALA A 30 43.21 1.46 16.51
N GLY A 31 43.76 1.86 15.35
CA GLY A 31 44.25 0.96 14.29
C GLY A 31 43.51 0.90 12.95
N LYS A 32 44.07 1.51 11.88
CA LYS A 32 44.12 1.06 10.46
C LYS A 32 45.28 1.77 9.70
N LEU A 33 45.80 1.16 8.62
CA LEU A 33 47.01 1.54 7.88
C LEU A 33 46.80 2.72 6.89
N VAL A 34 47.82 3.58 6.71
CA VAL A 34 47.82 4.86 5.95
C VAL A 34 48.66 4.78 4.64
N PRO A 35 48.18 5.29 3.48
CA PRO A 35 48.91 5.42 2.21
C PRO A 35 49.83 6.65 2.05
N VAL A 36 50.55 6.70 0.92
CA VAL A 36 51.87 7.35 0.65
C VAL A 36 51.92 8.87 0.38
N SER A 37 50.84 9.63 0.54
CA SER A 37 50.83 11.11 0.39
C SER A 37 50.69 11.88 1.71
N GLN A 38 50.20 11.25 2.78
CA GLN A 38 50.29 11.77 4.14
C GLN A 38 51.51 11.19 4.84
N SER A 39 52.22 12.00 5.63
CA SER A 39 53.16 11.41 6.58
C SER A 39 52.35 10.52 7.54
N PRO A 40 52.78 9.26 7.80
CA PRO A 40 52.15 8.39 8.80
C PRO A 40 52.17 8.97 10.24
N ASN A 41 52.77 10.16 10.40
CA ASN A 41 52.90 10.95 11.62
C ASN A 41 52.42 12.41 11.43
N ALA A 42 51.56 12.72 10.43
CA ALA A 42 50.98 14.05 10.29
C ALA A 42 50.04 14.31 11.48
N ALA A 43 50.61 14.84 12.55
CA ALA A 43 49.86 15.17 13.75
C ALA A 43 48.91 16.37 13.52
N VAL A 44 49.08 17.09 12.41
CA VAL A 44 48.26 18.21 11.97
C VAL A 44 48.13 18.17 10.45
N VAL A 45 46.92 18.34 9.93
CA VAL A 45 46.56 18.30 8.50
C VAL A 45 45.89 19.59 8.05
N ILE A 46 45.93 19.87 6.75
CA ILE A 46 45.15 20.93 6.08
C ILE A 46 43.72 20.41 5.94
N ASN A 47 42.77 21.09 6.55
CA ASN A 47 41.42 20.57 6.76
C ASN A 47 40.31 21.38 6.09
N GLU A 48 40.50 22.70 5.98
CA GLU A 48 39.54 23.59 5.33
C GLU A 48 40.29 24.74 4.66
N ILE A 49 39.91 25.10 3.44
CA ILE A 49 40.52 26.18 2.66
C ILE A 49 39.43 27.08 2.12
N GLN A 50 39.50 28.37 2.42
CA GLN A 50 38.70 29.39 1.74
C GLN A 50 39.62 30.20 0.85
N TYR A 51 39.62 29.88 -0.44
CA TYR A 51 40.50 30.51 -1.41
C TYR A 51 39.85 31.65 -2.19
N HIS A 52 38.51 31.65 -2.36
CA HIS A 52 37.80 32.70 -3.09
C HIS A 52 36.48 33.10 -2.39
N PRO A 53 36.56 33.88 -1.28
CA PRO A 53 35.39 34.23 -0.48
C PRO A 53 34.45 35.22 -1.18
N ALA A 54 33.14 34.97 -1.14
CA ALA A 54 32.12 35.90 -1.68
C ALA A 54 31.85 37.13 -0.79
N GLY A 55 32.47 37.23 0.39
CA GLY A 55 32.19 38.24 1.41
C GLY A 55 33.44 38.76 2.13
N THR A 56 33.24 39.59 3.16
CA THR A 56 34.33 40.30 3.85
C THR A 56 35.12 39.46 4.85
N GLY A 57 34.80 38.18 5.03
CA GLY A 57 35.49 37.29 5.97
C GLY A 57 36.94 36.97 5.59
N GLY A 58 37.31 37.21 4.33
CA GLY A 58 38.65 36.98 3.79
C GLY A 58 39.00 35.50 3.63
N GLU A 59 40.14 35.26 3.00
CA GLU A 59 40.71 33.93 2.86
C GLU A 59 41.18 33.37 4.20
N PHE A 60 41.14 32.05 4.32
CA PHE A 60 41.70 31.35 5.47
C PHE A 60 42.16 29.94 5.11
N ILE A 61 43.04 29.42 5.96
CA ILE A 61 43.49 28.03 5.96
C ILE A 61 43.28 27.49 7.37
N GLU A 62 42.50 26.43 7.49
CA GLU A 62 42.35 25.68 8.74
C GLU A 62 43.27 24.47 8.77
N LEU A 63 43.94 24.31 9.90
CA LEU A 63 44.61 23.07 10.25
C LEU A 63 43.83 22.32 11.35
N ALA A 64 43.77 20.99 11.23
CA ALA A 64 43.16 20.11 12.22
C ALA A 64 44.17 19.10 12.78
N ASN A 65 44.06 18.77 14.06
CA ASN A 65 44.82 17.70 14.70
C ASN A 65 43.89 16.50 14.94
N PRO A 66 43.88 15.47 14.06
CA PRO A 66 43.10 14.25 14.28
C PRO A 66 43.63 13.39 15.44
N GLY A 67 44.83 13.68 15.95
CA GLY A 67 45.50 12.92 16.98
C GLY A 67 44.95 13.16 18.39
N THR A 68 45.42 12.32 19.32
CA THR A 68 45.00 12.31 20.73
C THR A 68 45.89 13.16 21.64
N THR A 69 46.95 13.78 21.10
CA THR A 69 47.89 14.64 21.83
C THR A 69 47.97 16.01 21.17
N ALA A 70 48.10 17.06 21.98
CA ALA A 70 48.32 18.41 21.47
C ALA A 70 49.67 18.52 20.74
N VAL A 71 49.74 19.33 19.69
CA VAL A 71 50.91 19.49 18.83
C VAL A 71 51.34 20.95 18.84
N ASP A 72 52.58 21.21 19.23
CA ASP A 72 53.22 22.51 19.06
C ASP A 72 53.67 22.68 17.60
N ILE A 73 53.12 23.69 16.94
CA ILE A 73 53.38 24.02 15.53
C ILE A 73 54.19 25.32 15.40
N SER A 74 54.86 25.75 16.47
CA SER A 74 55.75 26.91 16.47
C SER A 74 56.82 26.81 15.38
N GLY A 75 56.97 27.86 14.58
CA GLY A 75 57.98 27.95 13.53
C GLY A 75 57.69 27.09 12.29
N TRP A 76 56.54 26.41 12.23
CA TRP A 76 56.09 25.76 10.99
C TRP A 76 55.72 26.82 9.95
N THR A 77 55.74 26.46 8.67
CA THR A 77 55.40 27.36 7.57
C THR A 77 54.22 26.86 6.75
N ILE A 78 53.46 27.79 6.17
CA ILE A 78 52.47 27.53 5.13
C ILE A 78 52.89 28.30 3.89
N ASP A 79 53.34 27.58 2.87
CA ASP A 79 54.08 28.17 1.76
C ASP A 79 53.20 29.05 0.85
N ALA A 80 51.97 28.62 0.55
CA ALA A 80 51.03 29.33 -0.34
C ALA A 80 50.84 30.80 0.06
N VAL A 81 50.79 31.06 1.36
CA VAL A 81 50.55 32.40 1.91
C VAL A 81 51.79 33.03 2.56
N GLY A 82 52.96 32.41 2.41
CA GLY A 82 54.24 32.88 2.97
C GLY A 82 54.25 32.99 4.51
N LEU A 83 53.46 32.18 5.22
CA LEU A 83 53.29 32.29 6.66
C LEU A 83 54.37 31.52 7.42
N THR A 84 54.95 32.14 8.45
CA THR A 84 55.67 31.44 9.54
C THR A 84 54.87 31.54 10.83
N ILE A 85 54.52 30.39 11.40
CA ILE A 85 53.65 30.28 12.58
C ILE A 85 54.40 30.74 13.83
N GLN A 86 53.76 31.63 14.60
CA GLN A 86 54.38 32.28 15.76
C GLN A 86 54.70 31.28 16.87
N PRO A 87 55.78 31.51 17.65
CA PRO A 87 56.09 30.71 18.82
C PRO A 87 54.94 30.63 19.84
N GLY A 88 54.73 29.44 20.41
CA GLY A 88 53.67 29.17 21.38
C GLY A 88 52.34 28.71 20.77
N THR A 89 52.27 28.49 19.45
CA THR A 89 51.05 28.05 18.77
C THR A 89 50.90 26.54 18.89
N VAL A 90 49.85 26.09 19.58
CA VAL A 90 49.57 24.68 19.84
C VAL A 90 48.19 24.31 19.32
N VAL A 91 48.10 23.25 18.53
CA VAL A 91 46.82 22.65 18.12
C VAL A 91 46.45 21.55 19.12
N PRO A 92 45.37 21.72 19.92
CA PRO A 92 44.93 20.69 20.87
C PRO A 92 44.63 19.35 20.17
N ALA A 93 44.64 18.26 20.94
CA ALA A 93 44.16 16.95 20.47
C ALA A 93 42.69 17.05 19.99
N GLY A 94 42.38 16.54 18.79
CA GLY A 94 41.06 16.70 18.16
C GLY A 94 40.69 18.16 17.82
N GLY A 95 41.61 19.10 18.02
CA GLY A 95 41.40 20.54 17.89
C GLY A 95 41.72 21.07 16.49
N ARG A 96 41.39 22.35 16.29
CA ARG A 96 41.56 23.08 15.04
C ARG A 96 42.18 24.44 15.30
N VAL A 97 42.93 24.95 14.34
CA VAL A 97 43.46 26.32 14.34
C VAL A 97 43.27 26.93 12.95
N VAL A 98 42.82 28.17 12.92
CA VAL A 98 42.56 28.90 11.66
C VAL A 98 43.61 29.99 11.50
N PHE A 99 44.20 30.08 10.31
CA PHE A 99 45.04 31.20 9.89
C PHE A 99 44.29 32.00 8.83
N VAL A 100 44.32 33.33 8.95
CA VAL A 100 43.38 34.21 8.25
C VAL A 100 44.11 35.34 7.54
N ALA A 101 43.61 35.82 6.40
CA ALA A 101 44.20 37.00 5.76
C ALA A 101 44.02 38.26 6.61
N THR A 102 42.86 38.43 7.27
CA THR A 102 42.56 39.59 8.12
C THR A 102 41.78 39.18 9.37
N ASP A 103 42.44 39.14 10.54
CA ASP A 103 41.80 38.76 11.81
C ASP A 103 40.58 39.62 12.17
N VAL A 104 40.65 40.94 11.94
CA VAL A 104 39.53 41.84 12.22
C VAL A 104 38.31 41.51 11.36
N ALA A 105 38.51 41.31 10.06
CA ALA A 105 37.42 41.06 9.12
C ALA A 105 36.86 39.64 9.29
N PHE A 106 37.74 38.66 9.53
CA PHE A 106 37.35 37.30 9.89
C PHE A 106 36.49 37.30 11.16
N ARG A 107 36.94 37.89 12.26
CA ARG A 107 36.16 37.92 13.51
C ARG A 107 34.83 38.68 13.38
N ALA A 108 34.75 39.66 12.48
CA ALA A 108 33.49 40.35 12.18
C ALA A 108 32.51 39.44 11.40
N ALA A 109 33.01 38.63 10.47
CA ALA A 109 32.20 37.68 9.71
C ALA A 109 31.79 36.45 10.54
N TYR A 110 32.71 35.89 11.32
CA TYR A 110 32.56 34.62 12.04
C TYR A 110 32.26 34.82 13.54
N THR A 111 31.02 35.19 13.85
CA THR A 111 30.57 35.43 15.24
C THR A 111 30.09 34.15 15.95
N GLY A 112 29.84 34.22 17.26
CA GLY A 112 29.09 33.20 18.02
C GLY A 112 29.86 32.00 18.58
N ALA A 113 31.00 31.60 18.01
CA ALA A 113 31.84 30.51 18.53
C ALA A 113 33.26 30.99 18.86
N ASN A 114 33.85 30.41 19.91
CA ASN A 114 35.25 30.67 20.23
C ASN A 114 36.14 29.91 19.24
N ARG A 115 36.76 30.65 18.31
CA ARG A 115 37.61 30.11 17.25
C ARG A 115 39.08 30.38 17.60
N LEU A 116 39.90 29.34 17.54
CA LEU A 116 41.34 29.48 17.74
C LEU A 116 41.96 30.05 16.45
N VAL A 117 42.14 31.36 16.40
CA VAL A 117 42.90 32.02 15.34
C VAL A 117 44.38 31.98 15.71
N GLY A 118 45.19 31.27 14.93
CA GLY A 118 46.63 31.07 15.18
C GLY A 118 47.49 32.23 14.72
N GLY A 119 46.97 33.08 13.84
CA GLY A 119 47.65 34.27 13.33
C GLY A 119 47.08 34.71 11.99
N SER A 120 47.61 35.83 11.49
CA SER A 120 47.28 36.34 10.16
C SER A 120 48.43 36.11 9.17
N PHE A 121 48.10 35.95 7.89
CA PHE A 121 49.07 35.93 6.79
C PHE A 121 48.87 37.12 5.85
N SER A 122 49.90 37.46 5.06
CA SER A 122 49.89 38.60 4.14
C SER A 122 49.93 38.20 2.65
N GLY A 123 50.15 36.91 2.34
CA GLY A 123 49.95 36.37 1.00
C GLY A 123 48.46 36.21 0.67
N THR A 124 48.19 35.72 -0.54
CA THR A 124 46.84 35.39 -1.02
C THR A 124 46.83 33.98 -1.55
N LEU A 125 45.68 33.32 -1.45
CA LEU A 125 45.42 32.06 -2.10
C LEU A 125 45.06 32.28 -3.59
N ASP A 126 45.42 31.35 -4.48
CA ASP A 126 45.04 31.44 -5.90
C ASP A 126 43.58 30.98 -6.12
N ASP A 127 42.76 31.86 -6.70
CA ASP A 127 41.36 31.59 -7.06
C ASP A 127 41.20 30.42 -8.06
N ALA A 128 42.21 30.18 -8.90
CA ALA A 128 42.20 29.09 -9.88
C ALA A 128 42.72 27.75 -9.31
N GLY A 129 43.33 27.78 -8.12
CA GLY A 129 43.98 26.62 -7.51
C GLY A 129 45.48 26.74 -7.38
N GLU A 130 46.01 26.19 -6.28
CA GLU A 130 47.45 26.07 -6.05
C GLU A 130 47.78 24.93 -5.08
N ALA A 131 49.07 24.76 -4.77
CA ALA A 131 49.53 23.85 -3.75
C ALA A 131 49.71 24.56 -2.40
N VAL A 132 48.96 24.13 -1.40
CA VAL A 132 49.17 24.52 0.01
C VAL A 132 50.07 23.49 0.67
N ILE A 133 51.26 23.89 1.09
CA ILE A 133 52.25 23.00 1.71
C ILE A 133 52.53 23.47 3.14
N LEU A 134 52.28 22.60 4.12
CA LEU A 134 52.58 22.78 5.53
C LEU A 134 53.94 22.15 5.85
N LYS A 135 54.89 22.92 6.39
CA LYS A 135 56.25 22.44 6.68
C LYS A 135 56.70 22.66 8.12
N ALA A 136 57.46 21.71 8.66
CA ALA A 136 58.19 21.83 9.91
C ALA A 136 59.70 21.85 9.60
N GLY A 137 60.29 23.03 9.48
CA GLY A 137 61.62 23.19 8.91
C GLY A 137 61.65 22.74 7.45
N THR A 138 62.50 21.76 7.12
CA THR A 138 62.57 21.20 5.75
C THR A 138 61.58 20.05 5.50
N ARG A 139 60.89 19.56 6.54
CA ARG A 139 59.96 18.43 6.43
C ARG A 139 58.58 18.91 6.00
N ILE A 140 58.05 18.36 4.90
CA ILE A 140 56.63 18.50 4.56
C ILE A 140 55.82 17.69 5.59
N VAL A 141 54.89 18.36 6.27
CA VAL A 141 53.96 17.75 7.22
C VAL A 141 52.73 17.25 6.49
N ASP A 142 52.15 18.12 5.68
CA ASP A 142 50.97 17.85 4.86
C ASP A 142 50.97 18.76 3.63
N SER A 143 50.31 18.34 2.56
CA SER A 143 50.17 19.15 1.34
C SER A 143 48.91 18.80 0.56
N VAL A 144 48.24 19.80 0.02
CA VAL A 144 47.11 19.62 -0.90
C VAL A 144 47.27 20.55 -2.10
N SER A 145 46.97 20.06 -3.29
CA SER A 145 46.84 20.87 -4.52
C SER A 145 45.39 20.93 -4.93
N TYR A 146 44.72 22.04 -4.65
CA TYR A 146 43.30 22.25 -5.00
C TYR A 146 43.17 22.98 -6.35
N THR A 147 41.98 22.92 -6.96
CA THR A 147 41.61 23.74 -8.13
C THR A 147 40.11 24.04 -8.10
N ASN A 148 39.68 25.06 -8.84
CA ASN A 148 38.26 25.36 -9.06
C ASN A 148 37.59 24.50 -10.16
N ALA A 149 38.34 23.62 -10.82
CA ALA A 149 37.84 22.74 -11.87
C ALA A 149 37.53 21.31 -11.38
N ALA A 150 36.58 20.64 -12.04
CA ALA A 150 36.29 19.23 -11.80
C ALA A 150 37.57 18.37 -11.95
N PRO A 151 37.80 17.36 -11.08
CA PRO A 151 36.84 16.77 -10.14
C PRO A 151 36.71 17.50 -8.78
N TRP A 152 37.37 18.64 -8.56
CA TRP A 152 37.23 19.39 -7.32
C TRP A 152 35.85 20.11 -7.24
N PRO A 153 35.33 20.36 -6.03
CA PRO A 153 34.07 21.08 -5.82
C PRO A 153 34.09 22.54 -6.30
N ALA A 154 33.63 22.79 -7.53
CA ALA A 154 33.58 24.14 -8.12
C ALA A 154 32.71 25.15 -7.33
N ALA A 155 31.78 24.69 -6.49
CA ALA A 155 30.94 25.58 -5.67
C ALA A 155 31.74 26.35 -4.60
N ALA A 156 32.96 25.92 -4.26
CA ALA A 156 33.87 26.67 -3.38
C ALA A 156 34.51 27.91 -4.07
N ASP A 157 34.32 28.07 -5.39
CA ASP A 157 34.88 29.17 -6.17
C ASP A 157 33.93 30.37 -6.19
N GLY A 158 34.22 31.42 -5.42
CA GLY A 158 33.60 32.74 -5.56
C GLY A 158 32.13 32.86 -5.13
N THR A 159 31.47 31.75 -4.76
CA THR A 159 30.07 31.75 -4.29
C THR A 159 29.93 31.69 -2.77
N GLY A 160 31.06 31.63 -2.04
CA GLY A 160 31.12 31.76 -0.58
C GLY A 160 31.48 30.49 0.23
N PRO A 161 31.11 29.27 -0.17
CA PRO A 161 31.57 28.07 0.51
C PRO A 161 33.10 27.95 0.55
N SER A 162 33.65 27.49 1.67
CA SER A 162 35.02 26.99 1.71
C SER A 162 35.08 25.55 1.18
N LEU A 163 36.29 25.10 0.89
CA LEU A 163 36.60 23.72 0.56
C LEU A 163 36.91 22.96 1.86
N GLU A 164 36.06 22.00 2.24
CA GLU A 164 36.14 21.21 3.46
C GLU A 164 36.56 19.76 3.17
N LEU A 165 37.56 19.26 3.89
CA LEU A 165 37.93 17.84 3.87
C LEU A 165 36.87 17.01 4.62
N LEU A 166 36.40 15.90 4.05
CA LEU A 166 35.34 15.08 4.64
C LEU A 166 35.70 14.54 6.03
N SER A 167 36.97 14.22 6.23
CA SER A 167 37.52 13.79 7.51
C SER A 167 38.96 14.26 7.61
N PRO A 168 39.41 14.79 8.77
CA PRO A 168 40.83 15.10 9.01
C PRO A 168 41.80 13.92 8.83
N THR A 169 41.29 12.69 8.70
CA THR A 169 42.10 11.48 8.44
C THR A 169 41.97 10.95 7.01
N ALA A 170 41.24 11.65 6.13
CA ALA A 170 41.07 11.24 4.74
C ALA A 170 42.31 11.60 3.90
N ASP A 171 42.48 10.92 2.77
CA ASP A 171 43.52 11.28 1.80
C ASP A 171 43.14 12.59 1.12
N ASN A 172 43.82 13.66 1.49
CA ASN A 172 43.56 15.00 1.01
C ASN A 172 44.09 15.26 -0.41
N ALA A 173 44.79 14.29 -1.03
CA ALA A 173 45.13 14.33 -2.45
C ALA A 173 43.98 13.87 -3.36
N ASP A 174 42.98 13.17 -2.82
CA ASP A 174 41.80 12.71 -3.56
C ASP A 174 40.69 13.78 -3.52
N PRO A 175 40.32 14.38 -4.67
CA PRO A 175 39.26 15.38 -4.73
C PRO A 175 37.91 14.87 -4.24
N ALA A 176 37.65 13.56 -4.26
CA ALA A 176 36.43 12.96 -3.71
C ALA A 176 36.32 13.07 -2.18
N ASN A 177 37.44 13.32 -1.50
CA ASN A 177 37.49 13.57 -0.06
C ASN A 177 37.32 15.05 0.30
N TRP A 178 37.00 15.91 -0.68
CA TRP A 178 36.71 17.33 -0.46
C TRP A 178 35.29 17.69 -0.89
N ARG A 179 34.70 18.69 -0.22
CA ARG A 179 33.39 19.27 -0.58
C ARG A 179 33.42 20.79 -0.49
N ALA A 180 32.47 21.45 -1.15
CA ALA A 180 32.11 22.81 -0.81
C ALA A 180 31.20 22.79 0.43
N ALA A 181 31.47 23.65 1.41
CA ALA A 181 30.64 23.82 2.59
C ALA A 181 29.17 24.09 2.26
N SER A 182 28.24 23.64 3.10
CA SER A 182 26.79 23.85 2.86
C SER A 182 26.31 25.29 3.04
N GLY A 183 27.20 26.23 3.41
CA GLY A 183 26.89 27.65 3.63
C GLY A 183 27.96 28.59 3.07
N VAL A 184 27.60 29.87 2.89
CA VAL A 184 28.37 30.93 2.20
C VAL A 184 29.67 31.34 2.93
N GLN A 185 30.06 30.69 4.03
CA GLN A 185 31.23 31.08 4.81
C GLN A 185 32.07 29.88 5.32
N GLY A 186 31.70 28.63 5.02
CA GLY A 186 32.42 27.48 5.59
C GLY A 186 32.20 27.27 7.09
N THR A 187 33.07 26.46 7.70
CA THR A 187 33.06 26.07 9.11
C THR A 187 34.35 26.41 9.88
N PRO A 188 35.07 27.52 9.61
CA PRO A 188 36.38 27.70 10.22
C PRO A 188 36.31 27.74 11.75
N GLY A 189 37.18 26.95 12.38
CA GLY A 189 37.29 26.71 13.80
C GLY A 189 36.26 25.72 14.37
N LEU A 190 35.43 25.10 13.53
CA LEU A 190 34.38 24.15 13.89
C LEU A 190 34.59 22.81 13.14
N PRO A 191 33.91 21.72 13.56
CA PRO A 191 33.89 20.51 12.75
C PRO A 191 33.32 20.79 11.34
N ASN A 192 34.02 20.31 10.31
CA ASN A 192 33.55 20.32 8.93
C ASN A 192 32.16 19.70 8.82
N THR A 193 31.40 20.14 7.83
CA THR A 193 30.04 19.65 7.60
C THR A 193 30.07 18.13 7.38
N PRO A 194 29.31 17.35 8.18
CA PRO A 194 29.24 15.91 8.00
C PRO A 194 28.78 15.58 6.59
N ASP A 195 29.21 14.42 6.06
CA ASP A 195 28.58 13.89 4.87
C ASP A 195 27.07 13.80 5.09
N ALA A 196 26.28 14.26 4.12
CA ALA A 196 24.86 13.96 4.16
C ALA A 196 24.79 12.44 4.00
N ALA A 197 24.60 11.73 5.12
CA ALA A 197 24.63 10.27 5.12
C ALA A 197 23.83 9.74 3.94
N ALA A 198 24.46 8.89 3.13
CA ALA A 198 23.85 8.37 1.91
C ALA A 198 22.45 7.83 2.24
N ASN A 199 21.44 8.29 1.49
CA ASN A 199 20.05 7.89 1.71
C ASN A 199 19.91 6.36 1.62
N ILE A 200 19.30 5.71 2.61
CA ILE A 200 19.08 4.27 2.60
C ILE A 200 17.67 4.02 2.09
N ALA A 201 17.54 3.36 0.93
CA ALA A 201 16.24 3.10 0.34
C ALA A 201 15.28 2.37 1.32
N PRO A 202 13.99 2.73 1.34
CA PRO A 202 13.02 2.13 2.24
C PRO A 202 12.77 0.66 1.90
N SER A 203 12.35 -0.13 2.89
CA SER A 203 11.85 -1.49 2.71
C SER A 203 10.33 -1.49 2.64
N ALA A 204 9.78 -2.04 1.55
CA ALA A 204 8.34 -2.22 1.37
C ALA A 204 7.87 -3.48 2.11
N GLY A 205 6.91 -3.33 3.03
CA GLY A 205 6.22 -4.45 3.67
C GLY A 205 4.78 -4.50 3.17
N LEU A 206 4.38 -5.63 2.58
CA LEU A 206 3.10 -5.78 1.88
C LEU A 206 2.32 -6.97 2.45
N THR A 207 1.02 -6.76 2.69
CA THR A 207 0.03 -7.83 2.86
C THR A 207 -1.15 -7.61 1.93
N ALA A 208 -1.64 -8.67 1.31
CA ALA A 208 -2.85 -8.68 0.49
C ALA A 208 -3.80 -9.80 0.94
N SER A 209 -5.11 -9.51 0.93
CA SER A 209 -6.17 -10.47 1.27
C SER A 209 -7.34 -10.33 0.30
N ALA A 210 -7.88 -11.45 -0.17
CA ALA A 210 -8.95 -11.47 -1.16
C ALA A 210 -10.31 -11.85 -0.54
N THR A 211 -11.39 -11.24 -1.03
CA THR A 211 -12.78 -11.61 -0.76
C THR A 211 -13.57 -11.50 -2.07
N GLY A 212 -13.96 -12.64 -2.63
CA GLY A 212 -14.50 -12.68 -3.99
C GLY A 212 -13.48 -12.13 -5.00
N LEU A 213 -13.92 -11.19 -5.84
CA LEU A 213 -13.07 -10.52 -6.85
C LEU A 213 -12.32 -9.29 -6.30
N THR A 214 -12.52 -8.92 -5.04
CA THR A 214 -11.90 -7.73 -4.44
C THR A 214 -10.72 -8.14 -3.57
N VAL A 215 -9.61 -7.43 -3.70
CA VAL A 215 -8.43 -7.54 -2.83
C VAL A 215 -8.31 -6.28 -1.97
N ALA A 216 -8.10 -6.47 -0.66
CA ALA A 216 -7.67 -5.43 0.26
C ALA A 216 -6.16 -5.55 0.48
N VAL A 217 -5.45 -4.42 0.39
CA VAL A 217 -4.00 -4.34 0.47
C VAL A 217 -3.57 -3.39 1.58
N ASN A 218 -2.46 -3.71 2.25
CA ASN A 218 -1.94 -2.95 3.37
C ASN A 218 -0.40 -2.94 3.35
N GLY A 219 0.16 -1.73 3.40
CA GLY A 219 1.59 -1.43 3.35
C GLY A 219 2.19 -0.95 4.67
N SER A 220 1.45 -0.97 5.79
CA SER A 220 1.81 -0.35 7.08
C SER A 220 3.07 -0.93 7.75
N THR A 221 3.51 -2.11 7.32
CA THR A 221 4.75 -2.73 7.77
C THR A 221 5.99 -2.22 7.05
N SER A 222 5.85 -1.31 6.07
CA SER A 222 6.97 -0.68 5.39
C SER A 222 7.79 0.20 6.36
N ARG A 223 9.10 0.30 6.11
CA ARG A 223 10.05 0.99 7.00
C ARG A 223 11.10 1.74 6.19
N ASP A 224 11.52 2.89 6.70
CA ASP A 224 12.68 3.62 6.23
C ASP A 224 13.72 3.66 7.38
N PRO A 225 14.94 3.12 7.18
CA PRO A 225 15.97 3.11 8.22
C PRO A 225 16.54 4.48 8.62
N ASP A 226 16.57 5.45 7.70
CA ASP A 226 17.19 6.77 7.94
C ASP A 226 16.24 7.96 7.73
N GLY A 227 14.94 7.67 7.58
CA GLY A 227 13.93 8.70 7.31
C GLY A 227 12.48 8.27 7.54
N THR A 228 11.58 8.84 6.74
CA THR A 228 10.15 8.56 6.74
C THR A 228 9.66 8.25 5.33
N ILE A 229 8.63 7.40 5.23
CA ILE A 229 7.99 7.10 3.94
C ILE A 229 7.07 8.26 3.54
N ALA A 230 7.37 8.89 2.41
CA ALA A 230 6.61 9.98 1.83
C ALA A 230 5.37 9.52 1.04
N SER A 231 5.42 8.35 0.38
CA SER A 231 4.27 7.88 -0.42
C SER A 231 4.20 6.36 -0.59
N TYR A 232 2.99 5.89 -0.93
CA TYR A 232 2.65 4.48 -1.20
C TYR A 232 1.89 4.40 -2.52
N ALA A 233 2.40 3.64 -3.48
CA ALA A 233 1.79 3.42 -4.79
C ALA A 233 1.58 1.92 -5.04
N TRP A 234 0.35 1.55 -5.36
CA TRP A 234 -0.05 0.18 -5.64
C TRP A 234 -0.25 -0.01 -7.14
N LYS A 235 0.26 -1.13 -7.66
CA LYS A 235 0.04 -1.58 -9.04
C LYS A 235 -0.48 -3.01 -9.05
N PHE A 236 -1.53 -3.24 -9.81
CA PHE A 236 -2.15 -4.54 -10.01
C PHE A 236 -1.79 -5.06 -11.42
N SER A 237 -1.64 -6.39 -11.57
CA SER A 237 -1.23 -6.99 -12.84
C SER A 237 -2.26 -6.89 -13.97
N ASP A 238 -3.47 -6.41 -13.67
CA ASP A 238 -4.53 -6.07 -14.64
C ASP A 238 -4.50 -4.59 -15.08
N ASN A 239 -3.42 -3.87 -14.75
CA ASN A 239 -3.22 -2.42 -14.96
C ASN A 239 -3.98 -1.50 -14.01
N GLY A 240 -4.66 -2.04 -12.98
CA GLY A 240 -5.19 -1.22 -11.90
C GLY A 240 -4.10 -0.48 -11.12
N THR A 241 -4.44 0.68 -10.55
CA THR A 241 -3.57 1.43 -9.64
C THR A 241 -4.34 1.93 -8.41
N ALA A 242 -3.65 2.09 -7.29
CA ALA A 242 -4.18 2.75 -6.09
C ALA A 242 -3.05 3.44 -5.31
N SER A 243 -3.40 4.24 -4.30
CA SER A 243 -2.43 4.94 -3.46
C SER A 243 -2.84 4.92 -1.98
N GLY A 244 -1.90 5.26 -1.11
CA GLY A 244 -2.11 5.30 0.34
C GLY A 244 -1.63 4.03 1.06
N ILE A 245 -1.54 4.10 2.39
CA ILE A 245 -1.02 2.99 3.23
C ILE A 245 -1.87 1.72 3.07
N SER A 246 -3.17 1.87 2.88
CA SER A 246 -4.11 0.80 2.59
C SER A 246 -5.02 1.19 1.44
N ALA A 247 -5.40 0.21 0.62
CA ALA A 247 -6.30 0.40 -0.51
C ALA A 247 -7.08 -0.88 -0.81
N SER A 248 -7.99 -0.82 -1.78
CA SER A 248 -8.69 -1.98 -2.33
C SER A 248 -8.76 -1.90 -3.85
N HIS A 249 -8.79 -3.06 -4.51
CA HIS A 249 -8.98 -3.18 -5.95
C HIS A 249 -9.88 -4.36 -6.29
N THR A 250 -10.71 -4.22 -7.33
CA THR A 250 -11.64 -5.27 -7.77
C THR A 250 -11.28 -5.71 -9.18
N PHE A 251 -10.99 -7.00 -9.36
CA PHE A 251 -10.69 -7.59 -10.65
C PHE A 251 -11.95 -7.91 -11.44
N ALA A 252 -11.87 -7.85 -12.76
CA ALA A 252 -13.01 -8.16 -13.64
C ALA A 252 -13.35 -9.66 -13.72
N ALA A 253 -12.38 -10.54 -13.41
CA ALA A 253 -12.53 -11.98 -13.53
C ALA A 253 -11.80 -12.72 -12.40
N ALA A 254 -12.19 -13.98 -12.17
CA ALA A 254 -11.44 -14.88 -11.31
C ALA A 254 -10.06 -15.17 -11.92
N GLY A 255 -9.04 -15.26 -11.08
CA GLY A 255 -7.67 -15.49 -11.54
C GLY A 255 -6.63 -15.33 -10.45
N THR A 256 -5.38 -15.56 -10.80
CA THR A 256 -4.24 -15.20 -9.94
C THR A 256 -3.60 -13.93 -10.47
N TYR A 257 -3.46 -12.95 -9.59
CA TYR A 257 -2.95 -11.62 -9.90
C TYR A 257 -1.74 -11.29 -9.04
N THR A 258 -0.85 -10.44 -9.55
CA THR A 258 0.27 -9.90 -8.78
C THR A 258 -0.08 -8.50 -8.31
N VAL A 259 0.07 -8.27 -7.01
CA VAL A 259 0.00 -6.94 -6.39
C VAL A 259 1.42 -6.48 -6.11
N THR A 260 1.76 -5.26 -6.54
CA THR A 260 3.05 -4.64 -6.25
C THR A 260 2.84 -3.34 -5.49
N LEU A 261 3.56 -3.17 -4.38
CA LEU A 261 3.69 -1.92 -3.66
C LEU A 261 5.05 -1.29 -3.99
N THR A 262 5.05 0.00 -4.32
CA THR A 262 6.23 0.86 -4.32
C THR A 262 6.06 1.91 -3.23
N VAL A 263 7.04 2.00 -2.33
CA VAL A 263 7.13 3.08 -1.34
C VAL A 263 8.28 4.03 -1.71
N THR A 264 8.09 5.32 -1.46
CA THR A 264 9.10 6.37 -1.68
C THR A 264 9.38 7.07 -0.35
N ASP A 265 10.65 7.26 0.00
CA ASP A 265 11.05 7.98 1.22
C ASP A 265 11.04 9.52 1.05
N ASN A 266 11.33 10.22 2.14
CA ASN A 266 11.38 11.69 2.19
C ASN A 266 12.61 12.31 1.49
N LYS A 267 13.51 11.50 0.95
CA LYS A 267 14.68 11.90 0.15
C LYS A 267 14.63 11.38 -1.29
N GLY A 268 13.52 10.75 -1.68
CA GLY A 268 13.21 10.30 -3.04
C GLY A 268 13.65 8.88 -3.41
N ALA A 269 14.30 8.10 -2.53
CA ALA A 269 14.60 6.69 -2.86
C ALA A 269 13.36 5.81 -2.70
N THR A 270 13.39 4.63 -3.33
CA THR A 270 12.22 3.75 -3.44
C THR A 270 12.52 2.31 -3.07
N GLY A 271 11.52 1.63 -2.54
CA GLY A 271 11.52 0.21 -2.25
C GLY A 271 10.27 -0.45 -2.81
N THR A 272 10.38 -1.72 -3.21
CA THR A 272 9.26 -2.46 -3.79
C THR A 272 9.04 -3.83 -3.14
N ALA A 273 7.79 -4.27 -3.10
CA ALA A 273 7.41 -5.61 -2.70
C ALA A 273 6.26 -6.10 -3.58
N SER A 274 6.24 -7.40 -3.88
CA SER A 274 5.17 -8.03 -4.67
C SER A 274 4.64 -9.28 -3.98
N GLN A 275 3.34 -9.53 -4.13
CA GLN A 275 2.67 -10.75 -3.67
C GLN A 275 1.69 -11.22 -4.74
N THR A 276 1.63 -12.53 -4.97
CA THR A 276 0.58 -13.15 -5.78
C THR A 276 -0.65 -13.42 -4.91
N ILE A 277 -1.83 -13.13 -5.44
CA ILE A 277 -3.11 -13.38 -4.78
C ILE A 277 -4.05 -14.04 -5.78
N THR A 278 -4.69 -15.13 -5.36
CA THR A 278 -5.75 -15.76 -6.14
C THR A 278 -7.08 -15.16 -5.71
N VAL A 279 -7.78 -14.52 -6.63
CA VAL A 279 -9.16 -14.08 -6.46
C VAL A 279 -10.07 -15.06 -7.18
N THR A 280 -11.08 -15.53 -6.47
CA THR A 280 -12.11 -16.38 -7.06
C THR A 280 -13.35 -15.53 -7.23
N ALA A 281 -13.99 -15.61 -8.39
CA ALA A 281 -15.39 -15.23 -8.46
C ALA A 281 -16.11 -16.11 -7.44
N THR A 282 -16.62 -15.52 -6.37
CA THR A 282 -17.62 -16.20 -5.55
C THR A 282 -18.69 -16.68 -6.54
N PRO A 283 -19.09 -17.97 -6.58
CA PRO A 283 -20.31 -18.35 -7.29
C PRO A 283 -21.37 -17.41 -6.74
N GLY A 284 -21.82 -16.44 -7.55
CA GLY A 284 -22.16 -15.10 -7.05
C GLY A 284 -22.94 -15.19 -5.76
N GLY A 285 -22.38 -14.60 -4.69
CA GLY A 285 -22.76 -14.87 -3.30
C GLY A 285 -24.27 -15.02 -3.21
N ALA A 286 -24.72 -16.26 -2.98
CA ALA A 286 -26.12 -16.60 -3.07
C ALA A 286 -26.89 -15.65 -2.14
N PHE A 287 -27.76 -14.81 -2.70
CA PHE A 287 -28.58 -13.92 -1.89
C PHE A 287 -29.74 -14.69 -1.25
N ALA A 288 -29.99 -15.94 -1.66
CA ALA A 288 -30.80 -16.87 -0.89
C ALA A 288 -30.29 -18.32 -0.99
N VAL A 289 -30.31 -19.01 0.16
CA VAL A 289 -30.05 -20.45 0.27
C VAL A 289 -30.99 -21.01 1.33
N ASP A 290 -31.67 -22.10 0.99
CA ASP A 290 -32.47 -22.85 1.95
C ASP A 290 -32.48 -24.35 1.64
N THR A 291 -31.79 -25.13 2.48
CA THR A 291 -31.82 -26.59 2.50
C THR A 291 -33.01 -27.15 3.26
N PHE A 292 -33.79 -26.30 3.93
CA PHE A 292 -34.98 -26.69 4.70
C PHE A 292 -34.71 -27.75 5.79
N ALA A 293 -33.49 -27.81 6.34
CA ALA A 293 -33.09 -28.78 7.35
C ALA A 293 -33.84 -28.65 8.71
N ARG A 294 -34.62 -27.58 8.89
CA ARG A 294 -35.41 -27.28 10.10
C ARG A 294 -36.77 -27.97 10.12
N THR A 295 -37.42 -27.97 11.29
CA THR A 295 -38.83 -28.35 11.42
C THR A 295 -39.66 -27.14 11.85
N VAL A 296 -40.68 -26.79 11.08
CA VAL A 296 -41.56 -25.62 11.31
C VAL A 296 -43.00 -26.00 10.96
N THR A 297 -43.95 -25.60 11.79
CA THR A 297 -45.39 -25.69 11.51
C THR A 297 -45.98 -24.29 11.41
N GLY A 298 -46.86 -24.04 10.44
CA GLY A 298 -47.50 -22.72 10.31
C GLY A 298 -46.60 -21.68 9.65
N GLY A 299 -45.84 -22.08 8.63
CA GLY A 299 -44.89 -21.23 7.92
C GLY A 299 -43.69 -22.01 7.40
N LEU A 300 -42.77 -21.32 6.73
CA LEU A 300 -41.47 -21.89 6.36
C LEU A 300 -40.34 -21.44 7.30
N GLY A 301 -40.51 -20.43 8.15
CA GLY A 301 -39.43 -19.92 9.02
C GLY A 301 -38.40 -19.08 8.27
N THR A 302 -37.15 -19.09 8.73
CA THR A 302 -36.05 -18.28 8.15
C THR A 302 -35.13 -19.15 7.30
N ALA A 303 -34.82 -18.70 6.08
CA ALA A 303 -33.84 -19.33 5.20
C ALA A 303 -32.42 -19.18 5.76
N GLU A 304 -31.51 -20.08 5.40
CA GLU A 304 -30.10 -19.98 5.83
C GLU A 304 -29.47 -18.67 5.32
N THR A 305 -29.83 -18.28 4.09
CA THR A 305 -29.54 -16.97 3.52
C THR A 305 -30.81 -16.43 2.83
N GLY A 306 -31.05 -15.13 2.91
CA GLY A 306 -32.19 -14.46 2.23
C GLY A 306 -33.37 -14.08 3.13
N GLY A 307 -33.28 -14.34 4.44
CA GLY A 307 -34.20 -13.84 5.45
C GLY A 307 -35.43 -14.72 5.71
N ALA A 308 -36.46 -14.14 6.33
CA ALA A 308 -37.67 -14.87 6.70
C ALA A 308 -38.59 -15.10 5.49
N TRP A 309 -39.11 -16.31 5.37
CA TRP A 309 -40.17 -16.63 4.41
C TRP A 309 -41.50 -16.04 4.86
N ALA A 310 -42.13 -15.26 3.98
CA ALA A 310 -43.39 -14.57 4.20
C ALA A 310 -44.50 -15.17 3.31
N PRO A 311 -45.42 -15.99 3.86
CA PRO A 311 -46.55 -16.53 3.12
C PRO A 311 -47.54 -15.45 2.67
N GLN A 312 -48.04 -15.55 1.43
CA GLN A 312 -49.18 -14.76 0.93
C GLN A 312 -50.48 -15.57 0.92
N ALA A 313 -50.58 -16.57 1.79
CA ALA A 313 -51.75 -17.42 2.01
C ALA A 313 -51.79 -17.83 3.49
N ASN A 314 -52.80 -18.61 3.89
CA ASN A 314 -52.90 -19.10 5.27
C ASN A 314 -51.62 -19.84 5.66
N ALA A 315 -50.96 -19.38 6.73
CA ALA A 315 -49.70 -19.91 7.22
C ALA A 315 -49.77 -21.41 7.56
N SER A 316 -50.94 -21.92 7.96
CA SER A 316 -51.14 -23.36 8.24
C SER A 316 -50.97 -24.27 7.03
N SER A 317 -51.00 -23.71 5.82
CA SER A 317 -50.74 -24.45 4.57
C SER A 317 -49.25 -24.65 4.30
N PHE A 318 -48.37 -24.08 5.13
CA PHE A 318 -46.92 -24.14 5.00
C PHE A 318 -46.31 -24.84 6.21
N ALA A 319 -45.35 -25.71 5.95
CA ALA A 319 -44.55 -26.35 6.97
C ALA A 319 -43.15 -26.64 6.42
N VAL A 320 -42.19 -26.88 7.30
CA VAL A 320 -40.94 -27.54 6.96
C VAL A 320 -40.85 -28.81 7.78
N ASN A 321 -40.66 -29.95 7.14
CA ASN A 321 -40.40 -31.23 7.79
C ASN A 321 -39.69 -32.19 6.83
N GLY A 322 -38.93 -33.13 7.37
CA GLY A 322 -38.20 -34.12 6.57
C GLY A 322 -37.17 -33.52 5.61
N GLY A 323 -36.63 -32.33 5.92
CA GLY A 323 -35.65 -31.63 5.07
C GLY A 323 -36.26 -30.93 3.86
N GLU A 324 -37.59 -30.68 3.83
CA GLU A 324 -38.24 -30.08 2.67
C GLU A 324 -39.28 -29.04 3.13
N ALA A 325 -39.41 -27.94 2.36
CA ALA A 325 -40.56 -27.05 2.47
C ALA A 325 -41.80 -27.72 1.90
N LYS A 326 -42.88 -27.74 2.67
CA LYS A 326 -44.17 -28.35 2.30
C LYS A 326 -45.21 -27.25 2.10
N ILE A 327 -45.83 -27.23 0.92
CA ILE A 327 -46.92 -26.32 0.55
C ILE A 327 -48.17 -27.15 0.26
N THR A 328 -49.19 -27.03 1.10
CA THR A 328 -50.47 -27.73 0.94
C THR A 328 -51.42 -26.90 0.06
N ALA A 329 -51.62 -27.32 -1.18
CA ALA A 329 -52.51 -26.68 -2.14
C ALA A 329 -53.85 -27.41 -2.21
N LYS A 330 -54.95 -26.68 -1.99
CA LYS A 330 -56.32 -27.13 -2.26
C LYS A 330 -56.69 -26.79 -3.72
N SER A 331 -57.66 -27.51 -4.26
CA SER A 331 -58.09 -27.32 -5.65
C SER A 331 -58.59 -25.88 -5.84
N GLY A 332 -58.10 -25.21 -6.87
CA GLY A 332 -58.40 -23.82 -7.19
C GLY A 332 -57.65 -22.78 -6.34
N THR A 333 -56.66 -23.19 -5.54
CA THR A 333 -55.93 -22.27 -4.65
C THR A 333 -54.49 -22.04 -5.11
N SER A 334 -54.10 -20.78 -5.29
CA SER A 334 -52.71 -20.36 -5.50
C SER A 334 -52.02 -20.15 -4.16
N MET A 335 -50.89 -20.81 -3.98
CA MET A 335 -50.05 -20.75 -2.78
C MET A 335 -48.73 -20.07 -3.13
N ARG A 336 -48.39 -18.99 -2.43
CA ARG A 336 -47.16 -18.21 -2.65
C ARG A 336 -46.49 -17.87 -1.31
N VAL A 337 -45.16 -17.88 -1.30
CA VAL A 337 -44.34 -17.55 -0.13
C VAL A 337 -43.00 -16.95 -0.59
N PHE A 338 -42.56 -15.87 0.05
CA PHE A 338 -41.47 -15.03 -0.46
C PHE A 338 -40.34 -14.81 0.54
N LEU A 339 -39.13 -14.65 0.02
CA LEU A 339 -38.02 -14.04 0.72
C LEU A 339 -37.99 -12.55 0.38
N ASN A 340 -38.72 -11.75 1.16
CA ASN A 340 -38.89 -10.31 0.89
C ASN A 340 -37.60 -9.49 1.13
N ALA A 341 -36.64 -10.03 1.86
CA ALA A 341 -35.34 -9.38 2.08
C ALA A 341 -34.42 -9.49 0.86
N VAL A 342 -34.73 -10.38 -0.09
CA VAL A 342 -34.04 -10.46 -1.38
C VAL A 342 -34.55 -9.36 -2.31
N SER A 343 -33.63 -8.69 -3.01
CA SER A 343 -33.94 -7.69 -4.02
C SER A 343 -32.91 -7.76 -5.14
N SER A 344 -33.30 -8.25 -6.33
CA SER A 344 -32.38 -8.43 -7.46
C SER A 344 -33.00 -8.16 -8.83
N THR A 345 -32.22 -7.57 -9.75
CA THR A 345 -32.46 -7.50 -11.20
C THR A 345 -31.70 -8.59 -11.98
N ASP A 346 -30.97 -9.47 -11.30
CA ASP A 346 -30.24 -10.57 -11.90
C ASP A 346 -30.34 -11.80 -11.00
N THR A 347 -31.16 -12.77 -11.42
CA THR A 347 -31.50 -13.95 -10.61
C THR A 347 -31.34 -15.21 -11.44
N ASP A 348 -30.47 -16.11 -11.02
CA ASP A 348 -30.48 -17.54 -11.31
C ASP A 348 -30.97 -18.29 -10.07
N LEU A 349 -32.11 -18.96 -10.20
CA LEU A 349 -32.80 -19.65 -9.11
C LEU A 349 -32.92 -21.13 -9.43
N LYS A 350 -32.50 -21.98 -8.48
CA LYS A 350 -32.56 -23.44 -8.55
C LYS A 350 -33.36 -23.99 -7.38
N THR A 351 -34.17 -25.02 -7.63
CA THR A 351 -34.86 -25.79 -6.58
C THR A 351 -35.24 -27.16 -7.11
N LYS A 352 -35.48 -28.11 -6.19
CA LYS A 352 -36.08 -29.41 -6.47
C LYS A 352 -37.56 -29.38 -6.09
N ILE A 353 -38.40 -30.02 -6.90
CA ILE A 353 -39.85 -30.07 -6.73
C ILE A 353 -40.33 -31.52 -6.72
N SER A 354 -41.21 -31.87 -5.77
CA SER A 354 -41.92 -33.15 -5.78
C SER A 354 -43.31 -33.06 -5.14
N PHE A 355 -44.19 -33.98 -5.50
CA PHE A 355 -45.57 -34.10 -5.02
C PHE A 355 -46.18 -35.44 -5.47
N THR A 356 -47.26 -35.86 -4.81
CA THR A 356 -48.09 -36.96 -5.28
C THR A 356 -48.81 -36.55 -6.56
N ARG A 357 -48.64 -37.29 -7.66
CA ARG A 357 -49.28 -36.98 -8.93
C ARG A 357 -50.81 -37.09 -8.79
N GLN A 358 -51.50 -36.04 -9.18
CA GLN A 358 -52.96 -36.01 -9.24
C GLN A 358 -53.52 -36.98 -10.31
N THR A 359 -54.74 -37.47 -10.13
CA THR A 359 -55.44 -38.36 -11.06
C THR A 359 -56.41 -37.63 -11.98
N ALA A 360 -56.71 -36.36 -11.72
CA ALA A 360 -57.50 -35.50 -12.60
C ALA A 360 -56.85 -34.11 -12.77
N SER A 361 -56.99 -33.51 -13.95
CA SER A 361 -56.50 -32.16 -14.27
C SER A 361 -54.98 -32.01 -14.07
N SER A 362 -54.51 -30.86 -13.57
CA SER A 362 -53.08 -30.51 -13.51
C SER A 362 -52.64 -29.95 -12.15
N MET A 363 -51.38 -30.24 -11.82
CA MET A 363 -50.61 -29.58 -10.77
C MET A 363 -49.59 -28.61 -11.36
N TYR A 364 -49.45 -27.46 -10.72
CA TYR A 364 -48.55 -26.39 -11.10
C TYR A 364 -47.61 -26.13 -9.93
N ALA A 365 -46.31 -26.25 -10.16
CA ALA A 365 -45.30 -26.04 -9.13
C ALA A 365 -44.09 -25.33 -9.73
N GLY A 366 -43.62 -24.27 -9.07
CA GLY A 366 -42.54 -23.45 -9.60
C GLY A 366 -42.07 -22.40 -8.62
N VAL A 367 -41.48 -21.36 -9.18
CA VAL A 367 -40.79 -20.30 -8.46
C VAL A 367 -41.14 -18.94 -9.05
N VAL A 368 -41.10 -17.92 -8.19
CA VAL A 368 -41.11 -16.52 -8.58
C VAL A 368 -39.67 -16.03 -8.47
N ALA A 369 -39.10 -15.58 -9.59
CA ALA A 369 -37.68 -15.21 -9.67
C ALA A 369 -37.46 -13.69 -9.65
N ARG A 370 -38.54 -12.89 -9.79
CA ARG A 370 -38.55 -11.45 -9.53
C ARG A 370 -39.98 -10.99 -9.26
N GLN A 371 -40.23 -10.37 -8.12
CA GLN A 371 -41.51 -9.71 -7.81
C GLN A 371 -41.29 -8.27 -7.35
N VAL A 372 -42.04 -7.35 -7.98
CA VAL A 372 -42.07 -5.92 -7.67
C VAL A 372 -43.53 -5.50 -7.51
N GLY A 373 -43.92 -5.14 -6.29
CA GLY A 373 -45.32 -4.92 -5.95
C GLY A 373 -46.18 -6.14 -6.26
N ALA A 374 -47.21 -5.97 -7.09
CA ALA A 374 -48.10 -7.05 -7.53
C ALA A 374 -47.61 -7.78 -8.79
N ALA A 375 -46.63 -7.23 -9.52
CA ALA A 375 -46.12 -7.82 -10.75
C ALA A 375 -45.04 -8.87 -10.44
N SER A 376 -44.95 -9.94 -11.23
CA SER A 376 -43.88 -10.93 -11.07
C SER A 376 -43.46 -11.64 -12.35
N TYR A 377 -42.18 -12.00 -12.47
CA TYR A 377 -41.70 -13.04 -13.38
C TYR A 377 -41.43 -14.35 -12.65
N GLY A 378 -41.74 -15.46 -13.29
CA GLY A 378 -41.45 -16.79 -12.75
C GLY A 378 -41.48 -17.89 -13.81
N ALA A 379 -41.25 -19.11 -13.36
CA ALA A 379 -41.46 -20.29 -14.18
C ALA A 379 -41.98 -21.45 -13.34
N ARG A 380 -42.73 -22.35 -13.98
CA ARG A 380 -43.37 -23.49 -13.34
C ARG A 380 -43.40 -24.72 -14.24
N VAL A 381 -43.31 -25.89 -13.62
CA VAL A 381 -43.72 -27.14 -14.24
C VAL A 381 -45.23 -27.32 -14.08
N VAL A 382 -45.87 -27.78 -15.14
CA VAL A 382 -47.27 -28.17 -15.18
C VAL A 382 -47.30 -29.66 -15.46
N VAL A 383 -47.74 -30.44 -14.47
CA VAL A 383 -47.84 -31.89 -14.58
C VAL A 383 -49.31 -32.24 -14.73
N SER A 384 -49.68 -32.92 -15.80
CA SER A 384 -51.04 -33.40 -16.02
C SER A 384 -51.29 -34.74 -15.31
N ALA A 385 -52.57 -35.16 -15.25
CA ALA A 385 -52.95 -36.45 -14.67
C ALA A 385 -52.30 -37.67 -15.38
N SER A 386 -51.92 -37.53 -16.65
CA SER A 386 -51.17 -38.57 -17.37
C SER A 386 -49.70 -38.63 -17.01
N GLY A 387 -49.18 -37.65 -16.28
CA GLY A 387 -47.75 -37.49 -15.96
C GLY A 387 -46.97 -36.68 -16.99
N ALA A 388 -47.61 -36.18 -18.05
CA ALA A 388 -46.93 -35.30 -19.00
C ALA A 388 -46.50 -33.99 -18.31
N VAL A 389 -45.27 -33.56 -18.56
CA VAL A 389 -44.67 -32.36 -17.95
C VAL A 389 -44.51 -31.27 -19.00
N GLN A 390 -45.06 -30.10 -18.76
CA GLN A 390 -44.81 -28.88 -19.52
C GLN A 390 -44.09 -27.85 -18.66
N LEU A 391 -43.09 -27.17 -19.22
CA LEU A 391 -42.44 -26.04 -18.57
C LEU A 391 -42.98 -24.73 -19.14
N GLN A 392 -43.30 -23.79 -18.26
CA GLN A 392 -43.83 -22.48 -18.60
C GLN A 392 -43.00 -21.37 -17.96
N THR A 393 -42.64 -20.33 -18.70
CA THR A 393 -42.27 -19.01 -18.16
C THR A 393 -43.51 -18.13 -18.14
N GLN A 394 -43.65 -17.29 -17.12
CA GLN A 394 -44.86 -16.51 -16.92
C GLN A 394 -44.60 -15.08 -16.43
N LEU A 395 -45.51 -14.19 -16.83
CA LEU A 395 -45.75 -12.89 -16.24
C LEU A 395 -46.97 -13.02 -15.31
N ASN A 396 -46.83 -12.56 -14.08
CA ASN A 396 -47.79 -12.74 -13.00
C ASN A 396 -48.15 -14.24 -12.82
N THR A 397 -49.39 -14.57 -12.42
CA THR A 397 -49.84 -15.95 -12.23
C THR A 397 -50.38 -16.63 -13.49
N ASP A 398 -50.87 -15.84 -14.45
CA ASP A 398 -51.79 -16.36 -15.48
C ASP A 398 -51.32 -16.09 -16.92
N THR A 399 -50.40 -15.15 -17.14
CA THR A 399 -49.89 -14.84 -18.48
C THR A 399 -48.67 -15.70 -18.81
N ILE A 400 -48.82 -16.63 -19.74
CA ILE A 400 -47.72 -17.48 -20.21
C ILE A 400 -46.89 -16.71 -21.25
N LEU A 401 -45.60 -16.52 -20.98
CA LEU A 401 -44.66 -15.89 -21.91
C LEU A 401 -44.13 -16.90 -22.92
N LYS A 402 -43.77 -18.10 -22.46
CA LYS A 402 -43.36 -19.22 -23.30
C LYS A 402 -43.68 -20.54 -22.61
N SER A 403 -44.02 -21.56 -23.39
CA SER A 403 -44.16 -22.92 -22.88
C SER A 403 -43.58 -23.95 -23.85
N ALA A 404 -43.14 -25.09 -23.31
CA ALA A 404 -42.72 -26.25 -24.07
C ALA A 404 -42.88 -27.53 -23.24
N ASN A 405 -43.21 -28.65 -23.88
CA ASN A 405 -43.29 -29.95 -23.22
C ASN A 405 -41.87 -30.51 -22.99
N LEU A 406 -41.64 -31.17 -21.85
CA LEU A 406 -40.43 -31.95 -21.62
C LEU A 406 -40.58 -33.30 -22.33
N SER A 407 -40.24 -33.34 -23.61
CA SER A 407 -40.30 -34.58 -24.41
C SER A 407 -39.47 -35.70 -23.75
N GLY A 408 -40.06 -36.88 -23.63
CA GLY A 408 -39.40 -38.04 -23.00
C GLY A 408 -39.42 -38.05 -21.48
N VAL A 409 -39.99 -37.03 -20.81
CA VAL A 409 -40.15 -37.00 -19.36
C VAL A 409 -41.62 -37.25 -18.99
N SER A 410 -41.86 -38.32 -18.23
CA SER A 410 -43.13 -38.58 -17.54
C SER A 410 -42.91 -38.56 -16.04
N TYR A 411 -43.71 -37.76 -15.34
CA TYR A 411 -43.69 -37.63 -13.88
C TYR A 411 -44.63 -38.65 -13.25
N ALA A 412 -44.18 -39.36 -12.22
CA ALA A 412 -44.94 -40.27 -11.37
C ALA A 412 -44.78 -39.89 -9.88
N THR A 413 -45.68 -40.37 -9.02
CA THR A 413 -45.55 -40.18 -7.57
C THR A 413 -44.22 -40.75 -7.09
N GLY A 414 -43.44 -39.94 -6.37
CA GLY A 414 -42.09 -40.28 -5.91
C GLY A 414 -40.97 -39.69 -6.76
N ASP A 415 -41.26 -39.22 -7.98
CA ASP A 415 -40.28 -38.48 -8.78
C ASP A 415 -39.96 -37.12 -8.15
N LYS A 416 -38.74 -36.63 -8.39
CA LYS A 416 -38.33 -35.24 -8.15
C LYS A 416 -37.90 -34.60 -9.46
N LEU A 417 -38.22 -33.32 -9.63
CA LEU A 417 -37.77 -32.49 -10.76
C LEU A 417 -36.82 -31.41 -10.27
N ASN A 418 -35.67 -31.25 -10.91
CA ASN A 418 -34.89 -30.03 -10.83
C ASN A 418 -35.59 -28.95 -11.67
N LEU A 419 -35.67 -27.73 -11.14
CA LEU A 419 -36.09 -26.54 -11.86
C LEU A 419 -35.00 -25.48 -11.72
N ARG A 420 -34.55 -24.93 -12.85
CA ARG A 420 -33.65 -23.78 -12.91
C ARG A 420 -34.28 -22.66 -13.74
N VAL A 421 -34.27 -21.45 -13.21
CA VAL A 421 -34.91 -20.26 -13.80
C VAL A 421 -33.94 -19.09 -13.75
N GLN A 422 -33.78 -18.39 -14.87
CA GLN A 422 -33.01 -17.16 -14.93
C GLN A 422 -33.88 -15.98 -15.35
N VAL A 423 -33.77 -14.88 -14.60
CA VAL A 423 -34.44 -13.59 -14.83
C VAL A 423 -33.42 -12.47 -14.69
N PHE A 424 -32.94 -11.95 -15.81
CA PHE A 424 -31.81 -11.00 -15.87
C PHE A 424 -32.01 -9.96 -16.96
N SER A 425 -31.15 -8.93 -16.98
CA SER A 425 -31.32 -7.72 -17.79
C SER A 425 -32.56 -6.90 -17.37
N THR A 426 -32.64 -5.69 -17.91
CA THR A 426 -33.75 -4.74 -17.77
C THR A 426 -33.95 -4.05 -19.11
N ALA A 427 -35.20 -3.93 -19.58
CA ALA A 427 -35.62 -3.26 -20.81
C ALA A 427 -34.96 -3.78 -22.12
N PRO A 428 -35.18 -5.05 -22.53
CA PRO A 428 -36.08 -6.02 -21.93
C PRO A 428 -35.40 -6.92 -20.89
N THR A 429 -36.21 -7.45 -19.98
CA THR A 429 -35.81 -8.55 -19.09
C THR A 429 -35.89 -9.86 -19.87
N THR A 430 -34.87 -10.72 -19.74
CA THR A 430 -34.88 -12.09 -20.27
C THR A 430 -35.36 -13.05 -19.18
N ILE A 431 -36.31 -13.93 -19.51
CA ILE A 431 -36.84 -14.99 -18.65
C ILE A 431 -36.62 -16.32 -19.37
N ARG A 432 -35.82 -17.21 -18.80
CA ARG A 432 -35.56 -18.54 -19.35
C ARG A 432 -35.56 -19.62 -18.27
N ALA A 433 -35.99 -20.82 -18.63
CA ALA A 433 -36.10 -21.93 -17.68
C ALA A 433 -35.78 -23.28 -18.33
N LYS A 434 -35.31 -24.20 -17.51
CA LYS A 434 -35.17 -25.63 -17.84
C LYS A 434 -35.51 -26.47 -16.62
N ALA A 435 -36.04 -27.67 -16.89
CA ALA A 435 -36.40 -28.63 -15.87
C ALA A 435 -36.07 -30.05 -16.34
N TRP A 436 -35.69 -30.93 -15.42
CA TRP A 436 -35.30 -32.31 -15.70
C TRP A 436 -35.49 -33.18 -14.45
N LYS A 437 -35.58 -34.51 -14.60
CA LYS A 437 -35.65 -35.41 -13.44
C LYS A 437 -34.36 -35.34 -12.62
N VAL A 438 -34.49 -35.39 -11.29
CA VAL A 438 -33.34 -35.62 -10.41
C VAL A 438 -32.69 -36.95 -10.76
N GLY A 439 -31.36 -36.98 -10.82
CA GLY A 439 -30.57 -38.12 -11.29
C GLY A 439 -30.26 -38.11 -12.79
N ALA A 440 -30.97 -37.32 -13.60
CA ALA A 440 -30.58 -37.06 -14.99
C ALA A 440 -29.60 -35.88 -15.09
N ALA A 441 -28.81 -35.84 -16.16
CA ALA A 441 -27.91 -34.73 -16.45
C ALA A 441 -28.70 -33.43 -16.71
N GLU A 442 -28.17 -32.30 -16.25
CA GLU A 442 -28.73 -30.98 -16.54
C GLU A 442 -28.69 -30.71 -18.06
N PRO A 443 -29.82 -30.34 -18.70
CA PRO A 443 -29.81 -29.99 -20.11
C PRO A 443 -28.88 -28.80 -20.41
N ALA A 444 -28.08 -28.90 -21.47
CA ALA A 444 -27.20 -27.83 -21.90
C ALA A 444 -27.99 -26.60 -22.39
N SER A 445 -29.08 -26.84 -23.13
CA SER A 445 -29.95 -25.79 -23.67
C SER A 445 -31.07 -25.39 -22.71
N TRP A 446 -31.47 -24.12 -22.77
CA TRP A 446 -32.70 -23.64 -22.13
C TRP A 446 -33.91 -24.14 -22.92
N LEU A 447 -34.84 -24.81 -22.24
CA LEU A 447 -36.03 -25.38 -22.90
C LEU A 447 -37.03 -24.29 -23.32
N VAL A 448 -37.16 -23.26 -22.49
CA VAL A 448 -37.98 -22.07 -22.78
C VAL A 448 -37.17 -20.82 -22.51
N SER A 449 -37.31 -19.82 -23.38
CA SER A 449 -36.70 -18.50 -23.26
C SER A 449 -37.62 -17.46 -23.90
N SER A 450 -37.80 -16.33 -23.23
CA SER A 450 -38.67 -15.22 -23.62
C SER A 450 -38.08 -13.90 -23.12
N THR A 451 -38.48 -12.79 -23.73
CA THR A 451 -38.19 -11.44 -23.24
C THR A 451 -39.49 -10.71 -22.93
N ASP A 452 -39.47 -9.81 -21.95
CA ASP A 452 -40.61 -8.96 -21.58
C ASP A 452 -40.13 -7.60 -21.05
N ALA A 453 -40.96 -6.56 -21.21
CA ALA A 453 -40.62 -5.19 -20.87
C ALA A 453 -41.62 -4.53 -19.90
N THR A 454 -42.40 -5.31 -19.14
CA THR A 454 -43.34 -4.80 -18.13
C THR A 454 -42.62 -3.82 -17.19
N ALA A 455 -43.04 -2.56 -17.17
CA ALA A 455 -42.31 -1.46 -16.55
C ALA A 455 -41.94 -1.72 -15.08
N ALA A 456 -42.89 -2.21 -14.27
CA ALA A 456 -42.66 -2.50 -12.85
C ALA A 456 -41.58 -3.56 -12.62
N LEU A 457 -41.39 -4.49 -13.56
CA LEU A 457 -40.46 -5.61 -13.42
C LEU A 457 -39.06 -5.34 -13.97
N GLN A 458 -38.79 -4.09 -14.36
CA GLN A 458 -37.43 -3.64 -14.71
C GLN A 458 -36.65 -3.17 -13.47
N ALA A 459 -37.26 -3.17 -12.28
CA ALA A 459 -36.62 -2.86 -11.01
C ALA A 459 -36.22 -4.15 -10.25
N PRO A 460 -35.30 -4.09 -9.27
CA PRO A 460 -34.95 -5.25 -8.46
C PRO A 460 -36.15 -5.70 -7.63
N GLY A 461 -36.32 -7.02 -7.49
CA GLY A 461 -37.49 -7.61 -6.84
C GLY A 461 -37.18 -8.82 -5.97
N SER A 462 -38.18 -9.22 -5.19
CA SER A 462 -38.14 -10.39 -4.30
C SER A 462 -38.30 -11.70 -5.07
N ILE A 463 -38.00 -12.82 -4.40
CA ILE A 463 -38.10 -14.17 -4.95
C ILE A 463 -38.98 -15.05 -4.05
N GLY A 464 -39.51 -16.15 -4.59
CA GLY A 464 -40.40 -17.01 -3.84
C GLY A 464 -40.72 -18.35 -4.48
N LEU A 465 -41.52 -19.14 -3.76
CA LEU A 465 -42.09 -20.40 -4.22
C LEU A 465 -43.54 -20.21 -4.63
N TYR A 466 -44.00 -21.00 -5.61
CA TYR A 466 -45.36 -20.96 -6.13
C TYR A 466 -45.91 -22.37 -6.36
N SER A 467 -47.09 -22.66 -5.82
CA SER A 467 -47.85 -23.89 -6.12
C SER A 467 -49.31 -23.57 -6.39
N TYR A 468 -49.92 -24.28 -7.34
CA TYR A 468 -51.35 -24.21 -7.63
C TYR A 468 -51.87 -25.59 -8.04
N LEU A 469 -52.96 -26.02 -7.39
CA LEU A 469 -53.72 -27.22 -7.75
C LEU A 469 -54.93 -26.77 -8.57
N SER A 470 -55.11 -27.29 -9.78
CA SER A 470 -56.23 -26.90 -10.64
C SER A 470 -57.58 -27.11 -9.93
N SER A 471 -58.58 -26.26 -10.23
CA SER A 471 -59.89 -26.28 -9.57
C SER A 471 -60.62 -27.62 -9.68
N THR A 472 -60.39 -28.36 -10.76
CA THR A 472 -60.98 -29.68 -11.03
C THR A 472 -60.05 -30.84 -10.72
N ALA A 473 -58.90 -30.58 -10.10
CA ALA A 473 -57.93 -31.63 -9.79
C ALA A 473 -58.31 -32.44 -8.56
N SER A 474 -57.96 -33.73 -8.60
CA SER A 474 -58.19 -34.73 -7.55
C SER A 474 -56.98 -35.66 -7.44
N PRO A 475 -56.58 -36.13 -6.25
CA PRO A 475 -57.14 -35.80 -4.93
C PRO A 475 -56.85 -34.35 -4.51
N SER A 476 -57.56 -33.87 -3.49
CA SER A 476 -57.39 -32.54 -2.92
C SER A 476 -57.45 -32.61 -1.40
N PRO A 477 -56.51 -32.00 -0.65
CA PRO A 477 -55.36 -31.22 -1.12
C PRO A 477 -54.20 -32.09 -1.65
N ILE A 478 -53.23 -31.44 -2.30
CA ILE A 478 -51.91 -32.02 -2.63
C ILE A 478 -50.82 -31.22 -1.91
N VAL A 479 -49.84 -31.92 -1.34
CA VAL A 479 -48.65 -31.33 -0.74
C VAL A 479 -47.53 -31.29 -1.77
N VAL A 480 -47.05 -30.09 -2.08
CA VAL A 480 -45.86 -29.86 -2.90
C VAL A 480 -44.66 -29.66 -2.00
N SER A 481 -43.59 -30.41 -2.26
CA SER A 481 -42.34 -30.36 -1.53
C SER A 481 -41.27 -29.65 -2.36
N TYR A 482 -40.56 -28.73 -1.72
CA TYR A 482 -39.43 -28.00 -2.28
C TYR A 482 -38.18 -28.26 -1.46
N ASP A 483 -37.05 -28.39 -2.14
CA ASP A 483 -35.76 -28.73 -1.55
C ASP A 483 -34.63 -28.04 -2.32
N ASP A 484 -33.45 -27.93 -1.71
CA ASP A 484 -32.24 -27.30 -2.24
C ASP A 484 -32.52 -25.97 -2.94
N PHE A 485 -33.17 -25.04 -2.23
CA PHE A 485 -33.44 -23.70 -2.78
C PHE A 485 -32.15 -22.89 -2.80
N TRP A 486 -31.80 -22.36 -3.97
CA TRP A 486 -30.63 -21.52 -4.16
C TRP A 486 -30.96 -20.40 -5.14
N ALA A 487 -30.55 -19.17 -4.82
CA ALA A 487 -30.63 -18.03 -5.73
C ALA A 487 -29.38 -17.14 -5.65
N GLY A 488 -28.85 -16.77 -6.81
CA GLY A 488 -27.71 -15.87 -6.99
C GLY A 488 -27.78 -15.14 -8.35
N PRO A 489 -26.75 -14.38 -8.75
CA PRO A 489 -26.69 -13.74 -10.07
C PRO A 489 -26.46 -14.77 -11.20
N THR A 490 -26.72 -14.38 -12.46
CA THR A 490 -26.74 -15.33 -13.59
C THR A 490 -25.38 -15.76 -14.14
N ASN A 491 -24.31 -15.05 -13.78
CA ASN A 491 -22.89 -15.23 -14.18
C ASN A 491 -22.61 -15.30 -15.69
#